data_AF-A0A0W4ZJT4-F1
#
_entry.id   AF-A0A0W4ZJT4-F1
#
_cell.length_a   1.000
_cell.length_b   1.000
_cell.length_c   1.000
_cell.angle_alpha   90.00
_cell.angle_beta   90.00
_cell.angle_gamma   90.00
#
_symmetry.space_group_name_H-M   'P 1'
#
loop_
_entity.id
_entity.type
_entity.pdbx_description
1 polymer ?
#
loop_
_entity_poly.entity_id
_entity_poly.type
_entity_poly.pdbx_seq_one_letter_code
_entity_poly.pdbx_strand_id
1 'polypeptide(L)'
;MQESSVTQMSSIGSGNLFNAGKIGIVMVGLPARGKTHLSVSLCRYLLWLGVKTHVFHLGDYRRQNLKKGEILPEDYFYVNPSEKMKEFRNSVLSCCKKDIIKFFDENGQIAIYDAANPRVSDRRFWASFFSEKGIQSLFIESLCDDPEIIEENVRCLRISSPDYISWKPEDAVEDYLKRINNKIPFYETIVENDLSYIKVINLCQKLIINNANIGYLPSRIIFYLMNIHVKPRAIYFASICDSLHDDINSRKSCVNREDHQYASAFVYTLLKDREETQSQANTGKNKNAKDLTIWTPILCKMCHITSLLENKGYVVDQRPLLRQVNLGVVEDMTMEEIEEKYPTEFRLYQENPYTHRFPRGELARSRPPTRVCHSGNRERK
;
A
#
# COMPACT_ATOMS: atom_id res chain seq x y z
N MET A 1 -1.25 -7.53 -41.08
CA MET A 1 -1.85 -7.49 -39.73
C MET A 1 -0.85 -8.13 -38.78
N GLN A 2 0.03 -7.32 -38.21
CA GLN A 2 1.01 -7.76 -37.22
C GLN A 2 0.31 -7.80 -35.86
N GLU A 3 0.19 -8.99 -35.29
CA GLU A 3 -0.12 -9.16 -33.87
C GLU A 3 1.01 -8.52 -33.06
N SER A 4 0.67 -7.43 -32.38
CA SER A 4 1.50 -6.80 -31.36
C SER A 4 1.73 -7.81 -30.23
N SER A 5 2.90 -8.44 -30.27
CA SER A 5 3.41 -9.30 -29.19
C SER A 5 3.32 -8.56 -27.86
N VAL A 6 2.57 -9.14 -26.92
CA VAL A 6 2.51 -8.74 -25.52
C VAL A 6 3.95 -8.69 -24.99
N THR A 7 4.47 -7.49 -24.77
CA THR A 7 5.81 -7.27 -24.22
C THR A 7 5.89 -7.98 -22.88
N GLN A 8 6.63 -9.10 -22.83
CA GLN A 8 6.92 -9.80 -21.58
C GLN A 8 7.56 -8.78 -20.62
N MET A 9 6.86 -8.49 -19.52
CA MET A 9 7.39 -7.77 -18.36
C MET A 9 8.54 -8.59 -17.77
N SER A 10 9.72 -8.46 -18.36
CA SER A 10 10.95 -9.08 -17.92
C SER A 10 11.55 -8.17 -16.86
N SER A 11 11.39 -8.53 -15.59
CA SER A 11 12.26 -8.00 -14.55
C SER A 11 13.65 -8.58 -14.83
N ILE A 12 14.59 -7.75 -15.27
CA ILE A 12 16.00 -8.12 -15.08
C ILE A 12 16.22 -8.24 -13.57
N GLY A 13 17.16 -9.09 -13.13
CA GLY A 13 17.50 -9.34 -11.72
C GLY A 13 17.76 -8.10 -10.85
N SER A 14 17.69 -6.89 -11.41
CA SER A 14 17.71 -5.59 -10.73
C SER A 14 16.34 -5.06 -10.27
N GLY A 15 15.19 -5.64 -10.67
CA GLY A 15 13.86 -5.21 -10.22
C GLY A 15 13.44 -3.81 -10.67
N ASN A 16 13.96 -3.35 -11.81
CA ASN A 16 13.48 -2.14 -12.48
C ASN A 16 12.51 -2.52 -13.61
N LEU A 17 11.35 -1.85 -13.68
CA LEU A 17 10.57 -1.85 -14.92
C LEU A 17 11.39 -1.12 -16.00
N PHE A 18 11.84 -1.86 -17.01
CA PHE A 18 12.56 -1.32 -18.16
C PHE A 18 11.80 -0.11 -18.74
N ASN A 19 12.50 1.01 -18.93
CA ASN A 19 12.02 2.26 -19.53
C ASN A 19 10.99 3.08 -18.73
N ALA A 20 10.79 2.81 -17.43
CA ALA A 20 9.76 3.50 -16.65
C ALA A 20 10.18 4.86 -16.05
N GLY A 21 11.47 5.24 -16.16
CA GLY A 21 12.01 6.50 -15.63
C GLY A 21 12.20 6.52 -14.10
N LYS A 22 12.71 7.63 -13.58
CA LYS A 22 12.81 7.94 -12.14
C LYS A 22 11.78 9.02 -11.80
N ILE A 23 10.97 8.81 -10.76
CA ILE A 23 9.91 9.74 -10.34
C ILE A 23 10.09 10.15 -8.88
N GLY A 24 10.17 11.46 -8.62
CA GLY A 24 10.07 12.07 -7.30
C GLY A 24 8.64 12.52 -7.03
N ILE A 25 7.92 11.78 -6.19
CA ILE A 25 6.56 12.14 -5.77
C ILE A 25 6.65 13.08 -4.56
N VAL A 26 5.98 14.22 -4.63
CA VAL A 26 5.92 15.21 -3.54
C VAL A 26 4.50 15.28 -3.02
N MET A 27 4.29 14.88 -1.76
CA MET A 27 2.98 15.02 -1.12
C MET A 27 2.71 16.48 -0.78
N VAL A 28 1.50 16.96 -1.05
CA VAL A 28 1.06 18.33 -0.76
C VAL A 28 -0.23 18.26 0.05
N GLY A 29 -0.36 19.10 1.07
CA GLY A 29 -1.59 19.21 1.85
C GLY A 29 -1.39 19.49 3.32
N LEU A 30 -2.42 20.07 3.93
CA LEU A 30 -2.46 20.34 5.37
C LEU A 30 -2.26 19.06 6.21
N PRO A 31 -1.78 19.16 7.48
CA PRO A 31 -1.79 18.03 8.40
C PRO A 31 -3.21 17.43 8.55
N ALA A 32 -3.31 16.18 9.01
CA ALA A 32 -4.58 15.43 9.14
C ALA A 32 -5.32 15.07 7.83
N ARG A 33 -4.85 15.47 6.65
CA ARG A 33 -5.54 15.20 5.37
C ARG A 33 -5.17 13.85 4.74
N GLY A 34 -4.75 12.86 5.51
CA GLY A 34 -4.47 11.50 5.02
C GLY A 34 -3.22 11.31 4.14
N LYS A 35 -2.33 12.31 4.02
CA LYS A 35 -1.11 12.23 3.18
C LYS A 35 -0.22 11.03 3.51
N THR A 36 0.08 10.81 4.78
CA THR A 36 0.94 9.70 5.23
C THR A 36 0.30 8.35 4.96
N HIS A 37 -1.02 8.23 5.17
CA HIS A 37 -1.73 7.02 4.79
C HIS A 37 -1.68 6.79 3.27
N LEU A 38 -1.87 7.84 2.48
CA LEU A 38 -1.80 7.78 1.03
C LEU A 38 -0.40 7.42 0.52
N SER A 39 0.66 8.00 1.09
CA SER A 39 2.06 7.76 0.69
C SER A 39 2.49 6.33 1.01
N VAL A 40 2.19 5.81 2.20
CA VAL A 40 2.48 4.42 2.60
C VAL A 40 1.67 3.43 1.76
N SER A 41 0.38 3.71 1.55
CA SER A 41 -0.50 2.86 0.75
C SER A 41 -0.06 2.79 -0.71
N LEU A 42 0.28 3.94 -1.31
CA LEU A 42 0.81 4.03 -2.66
C LEU A 42 2.17 3.32 -2.79
N CYS A 43 3.07 3.51 -1.82
CA CYS A 43 4.35 2.81 -1.78
C CYS A 43 4.18 1.28 -1.80
N ARG A 44 3.29 0.76 -0.96
CA ARG A 44 2.99 -0.68 -0.91
C ARG A 44 2.45 -1.20 -2.24
N TYR A 45 1.56 -0.45 -2.89
CA TYR A 45 1.05 -0.80 -4.22
C TYR A 45 2.16 -0.84 -5.28
N LEU A 46 3.02 0.16 -5.32
CA LEU A 46 4.11 0.25 -6.29
C LEU A 46 5.17 -0.85 -6.04
N LEU A 47 5.49 -1.14 -4.79
CA LEU A 47 6.34 -2.26 -4.41
C LEU A 47 5.74 -3.61 -4.84
N TRP A 48 4.43 -3.79 -4.68
CA TRP A 48 3.71 -4.98 -5.13
C TRP A 48 3.73 -5.13 -6.66
N LEU A 49 3.68 -4.02 -7.41
CA LEU A 49 3.91 -4.01 -8.86
C LEU A 49 5.36 -4.31 -9.27
N GLY A 50 6.28 -4.46 -8.31
CA GLY A 50 7.70 -4.67 -8.56
C GLY A 50 8.51 -3.39 -8.78
N VAL A 51 7.93 -2.20 -8.54
CA VAL A 51 8.64 -0.92 -8.66
C VAL A 51 9.40 -0.62 -7.36
N LYS A 52 10.71 -0.40 -7.46
CA LYS A 52 11.51 0.04 -6.28
C LYS A 52 11.07 1.41 -5.81
N THR A 53 10.31 1.43 -4.71
CA THR A 53 9.70 2.63 -4.14
C THR A 53 10.06 2.79 -2.68
N HIS A 54 10.32 4.02 -2.23
CA HIS A 54 10.54 4.32 -0.82
C HIS A 54 9.85 5.62 -0.40
N VAL A 55 9.40 5.68 0.86
CA VAL A 55 8.76 6.87 1.44
C VAL A 55 9.72 7.56 2.39
N PHE A 56 9.93 8.84 2.19
CA PHE A 56 10.78 9.71 2.99
C PHE A 56 9.89 10.65 3.81
N HIS A 57 9.59 10.28 5.05
CA HIS A 57 8.79 11.10 5.95
C HIS A 57 9.68 12.17 6.61
N LEU A 58 9.44 13.45 6.32
CA LEU A 58 10.25 14.54 6.90
C LEU A 58 10.22 14.53 8.44
N GLY A 59 9.12 14.05 9.04
CA GLY A 59 8.98 13.89 10.48
C GLY A 59 9.98 12.91 11.10
N ASP A 60 10.36 11.84 10.38
CA ASP A 60 11.37 10.88 10.84
C ASP A 60 12.75 11.51 10.89
N TYR A 61 13.12 12.23 9.82
CA TYR A 61 14.37 12.98 9.77
C TYR A 61 14.46 14.00 10.90
N ARG A 62 13.37 14.73 11.17
CA ARG A 62 13.33 15.66 12.31
C ARG A 62 13.59 14.93 13.64
N ARG A 63 12.93 13.79 13.88
CA ARG A 63 13.11 12.99 15.11
C ARG A 63 14.52 12.43 15.27
N GLN A 64 15.17 12.03 14.17
CA GLN A 64 16.54 11.52 14.18
C GLN A 64 17.59 12.62 14.42
N ASN A 65 17.34 13.82 13.91
CA ASN A 65 18.24 14.98 14.09
C ASN A 65 18.03 15.70 15.43
N LEU A 66 16.94 15.42 16.15
CA LEU A 66 16.76 15.83 17.54
C LEU A 66 17.66 14.99 18.44
N LYS A 67 18.42 15.61 19.35
CA LYS A 67 19.21 14.85 20.33
C LYS A 67 18.26 14.13 21.30
N LYS A 68 18.66 12.93 21.74
CA LYS A 68 17.89 12.17 22.74
C LYS A 68 17.68 13.03 23.99
N GLY A 69 16.42 13.30 24.32
CA GLY A 69 16.02 14.08 25.50
C GLY A 69 15.80 15.58 25.26
N GLU A 70 16.08 16.11 24.05
CA GLU A 70 15.71 17.48 23.71
C GLU A 70 14.23 17.58 23.36
N ILE A 71 13.55 18.54 23.98
CA ILE A 71 12.17 18.90 23.64
C ILE A 71 12.21 19.74 22.37
N LEU A 72 11.44 19.35 21.36
CA LEU A 72 11.27 20.13 20.14
C LEU A 72 10.64 21.49 20.49
N PRO A 73 11.31 22.62 20.22
CA PRO A 73 10.71 23.93 20.48
C PRO A 73 9.41 24.12 19.71
N GLU A 74 8.42 24.78 20.33
CA GLU A 74 7.09 24.97 19.75
C GLU A 74 7.12 25.73 18.42
N ASP A 75 8.08 26.66 18.28
CA ASP A 75 8.26 27.43 17.04
C ASP A 75 8.71 26.57 15.85
N TYR A 76 9.11 25.30 16.06
CA TYR A 76 9.38 24.35 14.98
C TYR A 76 8.20 24.19 14.01
N PHE A 77 6.96 24.42 14.43
CA PHE A 77 5.81 24.26 13.52
C PHE A 77 5.28 25.59 12.97
N TYR A 78 5.83 26.72 13.40
CA TYR A 78 5.37 28.04 12.99
C TYR A 78 5.84 28.36 11.57
N VAL A 79 5.05 29.16 10.86
CA VAL A 79 5.40 29.53 9.49
C VAL A 79 6.65 30.39 9.45
N ASN A 80 6.81 31.28 10.43
CA ASN A 80 8.00 32.09 10.65
C ASN A 80 8.67 31.67 11.97
N PRO A 81 9.52 30.64 11.97
CA PRO A 81 10.22 30.21 13.17
C PRO A 81 11.46 31.09 13.43
N SER A 82 12.08 30.93 14.60
CA SER A 82 13.38 31.57 14.91
C SER A 82 14.48 31.16 13.93
N GLU A 83 15.53 31.98 13.77
CA GLU A 83 16.65 31.67 12.85
C GLU A 83 17.32 30.33 13.17
N LYS A 84 17.57 30.05 14.45
CA LYS A 84 18.07 28.75 14.93
C LYS A 84 17.20 27.59 14.43
N MET A 85 15.89 27.80 14.40
CA MET A 85 14.94 26.79 13.98
C MET A 85 14.85 26.67 12.44
N LYS A 86 15.05 27.76 11.70
CA LYS A 86 15.22 27.72 10.24
C LYS A 86 16.45 26.90 9.87
N GLU A 87 17.58 27.14 10.54
CA GLU A 87 18.82 26.36 10.36
C GLU A 87 18.60 24.87 10.66
N PHE A 88 17.91 24.56 11.75
CA PHE A 88 17.58 23.19 12.09
C PHE A 88 16.69 22.51 11.02
N ARG A 89 15.64 23.18 10.55
CA ARG A 89 14.80 22.68 9.45
C ARG A 89 15.61 22.46 8.17
N ASN A 90 16.53 23.36 7.84
CA ASN A 90 17.41 23.23 6.68
C ASN A 90 18.35 22.03 6.81
N SER A 91 18.88 21.78 8.01
CA SER A 91 19.70 20.59 8.29
C SER A 91 18.89 19.29 8.10
N VAL A 92 17.68 19.22 8.68
CA VAL A 92 16.75 18.09 8.52
C VAL A 92 16.43 17.83 7.04
N LEU A 93 16.13 18.90 6.29
CA LEU A 93 15.84 18.83 4.87
C LEU A 93 17.06 18.37 4.05
N SER A 94 18.27 18.82 4.41
CA SER A 94 19.53 18.41 3.78
C SER A 94 19.79 16.91 3.95
N CYS A 95 19.59 16.37 5.15
CA CYS A 95 19.69 14.93 5.41
C CYS A 95 18.70 14.14 4.55
N CYS A 96 17.44 14.56 4.49
CA CYS A 96 16.41 13.91 3.67
C CYS A 96 16.76 13.94 2.17
N LYS A 97 17.23 15.07 1.65
CA LYS A 97 17.67 15.20 0.25
C LYS A 97 18.80 14.23 -0.10
N LYS A 98 19.81 14.12 0.77
CA LYS A 98 20.94 13.20 0.56
C LYS A 98 20.46 11.75 0.43
N ASP A 99 19.55 11.33 1.30
CA ASP A 99 19.02 9.97 1.26
C ASP A 99 18.13 9.71 0.04
N ILE A 100 17.35 10.70 -0.40
CA ILE A 100 16.58 10.61 -1.65
C ILE A 100 17.52 10.37 -2.84
N ILE A 101 18.60 11.14 -2.95
CA ILE A 101 19.58 10.97 -4.04
C ILE A 101 20.27 9.61 -3.95
N LYS A 102 20.74 9.24 -2.75
CA LYS A 102 21.35 7.92 -2.51
C LYS A 102 20.42 6.78 -2.95
N PHE A 103 19.13 6.88 -2.64
CA PHE A 103 18.15 5.89 -3.07
C PHE A 103 18.05 5.77 -4.60
N PHE A 104 18.05 6.91 -5.31
CA PHE A 104 18.05 6.89 -6.78
C PHE A 104 19.37 6.41 -7.39
N ASP A 105 20.49 6.59 -6.70
CA ASP A 105 21.80 6.06 -7.09
C ASP A 105 21.86 4.53 -6.86
N GLU A 106 21.19 4.02 -5.83
CA GLU A 106 21.01 2.59 -5.53
C GLU A 106 19.92 1.90 -6.38
N ASN A 107 19.68 2.43 -7.59
CA ASN A 107 18.65 1.94 -8.53
C ASN A 107 17.20 2.06 -8.03
N GLY A 108 16.89 2.99 -7.13
CA GLY A 108 15.52 3.37 -6.80
C GLY A 108 14.79 3.97 -8.00
N GLN A 109 13.47 3.73 -8.10
CA GLN A 109 12.64 4.25 -9.21
C GLN A 109 11.66 5.32 -8.76
N ILE A 110 11.04 5.17 -7.58
CA ILE A 110 10.07 6.14 -7.07
C ILE A 110 10.44 6.54 -5.64
N ALA A 111 10.70 7.82 -5.42
CA ALA A 111 10.86 8.38 -4.08
C ALA A 111 9.60 9.18 -3.73
N ILE A 112 8.95 8.87 -2.61
CA ILE A 112 7.78 9.61 -2.13
C ILE A 112 8.21 10.49 -0.96
N TYR A 113 8.30 11.80 -1.18
CA TYR A 113 8.59 12.77 -0.15
C TYR A 113 7.29 13.18 0.57
N ASP A 114 7.13 12.75 1.82
CA ASP A 114 5.96 13.01 2.65
C ASP A 114 6.22 14.18 3.61
N ALA A 115 5.69 15.34 3.23
CA ALA A 115 5.66 16.57 4.02
C ALA A 115 4.40 17.39 3.69
N ALA A 116 4.25 18.57 4.30
CA ALA A 116 3.10 19.43 4.06
C ALA A 116 3.18 20.21 2.73
N ASN A 117 4.38 20.70 2.38
CA ASN A 117 4.68 21.51 1.20
C ASN A 117 3.60 22.59 0.90
N PRO A 118 3.27 23.47 1.88
CA PRO A 118 2.10 24.34 1.82
C PRO A 118 2.22 25.48 0.80
N ARG A 119 3.44 25.92 0.44
CA ARG A 119 3.65 27.10 -0.41
C ARG A 119 4.02 26.74 -1.84
N VAL A 120 3.73 27.65 -2.78
CA VAL A 120 4.19 27.59 -4.17
C VAL A 120 5.72 27.49 -4.25
N SER A 121 6.43 28.25 -3.41
CA SER A 121 7.91 28.25 -3.36
C SER A 121 8.48 26.87 -3.04
N ASP A 122 7.85 26.13 -2.12
CA ASP A 122 8.31 24.80 -1.70
C ASP A 122 8.17 23.81 -2.85
N ARG A 123 7.06 23.89 -3.59
CA ARG A 123 6.79 23.03 -4.75
C ARG A 123 7.76 23.30 -5.89
N ARG A 124 7.97 24.57 -6.23
CA ARG A 124 8.96 24.97 -7.25
C ARG A 124 10.37 24.55 -6.87
N PHE A 125 10.74 24.68 -5.60
CA PHE A 125 12.01 24.18 -5.10
C PHE A 125 12.20 22.69 -5.39
N TRP A 126 11.19 21.85 -5.07
CA TRP A 126 11.27 20.41 -5.33
C TRP A 126 11.25 20.08 -6.83
N ALA A 127 10.49 20.81 -7.64
CA ALA A 127 10.48 20.65 -9.09
C ALA A 127 11.89 20.88 -9.67
N SER A 128 12.55 21.98 -9.31
CA SER A 128 13.92 22.27 -9.74
C SER A 128 14.91 21.23 -9.23
N PHE A 129 14.83 20.84 -7.95
CA PHE A 129 15.71 19.83 -7.34
C PHE A 129 15.67 18.50 -8.09
N PHE A 130 14.48 18.01 -8.46
CA PHE A 130 14.36 16.77 -9.22
C PHE A 130 14.81 16.94 -10.68
N SER A 131 14.46 18.07 -11.32
CA SER A 131 14.84 18.37 -12.69
C SER A 131 16.36 18.42 -12.88
N GLU A 132 17.10 19.05 -11.96
CA GLU A 132 18.57 19.11 -11.98
C GLU A 132 19.24 17.73 -11.92
N LYS A 133 18.51 16.72 -11.41
CA LYS A 133 18.97 15.34 -11.27
C LYS A 133 18.41 14.41 -12.34
N GLY A 134 17.69 14.95 -13.33
CA GLY A 134 17.04 14.16 -14.38
C GLY A 134 15.92 13.25 -13.85
N ILE A 135 15.28 13.63 -12.74
CA ILE A 135 14.17 12.91 -12.12
C ILE A 135 12.87 13.65 -12.45
N GLN A 136 11.84 12.92 -12.89
CA GLN A 136 10.53 13.51 -13.14
C GLN A 136 9.85 13.81 -11.80
N SER A 137 9.33 15.03 -11.61
CA SER A 137 8.54 15.39 -10.43
C SER A 137 7.05 15.11 -10.65
N LEU A 138 6.37 14.61 -9.61
CA LEU A 138 4.92 14.44 -9.58
C LEU A 138 4.38 14.91 -8.23
N PHE A 139 3.47 15.86 -8.23
CA PHE A 139 2.87 16.37 -6.98
C PHE A 139 1.53 15.68 -6.72
N ILE A 140 1.32 15.18 -5.51
CA ILE A 140 0.03 14.61 -5.09
C ILE A 140 -0.52 15.45 -3.96
N GLU A 141 -1.53 16.26 -4.26
CA GLU A 141 -2.23 17.09 -3.28
C GLU A 141 -3.38 16.30 -2.66
N SER A 142 -3.39 16.14 -1.34
CA SER A 142 -4.51 15.54 -0.60
C SER A 142 -5.34 16.64 0.06
N LEU A 143 -6.53 16.88 -0.50
CA LEU A 143 -7.54 17.78 0.02
C LEU A 143 -8.66 16.95 0.63
N CYS A 144 -9.04 17.23 1.87
CA CYS A 144 -10.12 16.54 2.54
C CYS A 144 -10.82 17.53 3.45
N ASP A 145 -12.06 17.89 3.14
CA ASP A 145 -12.84 18.84 3.94
C ASP A 145 -13.93 18.13 4.77
N ASP A 146 -13.98 16.80 4.69
CA ASP A 146 -14.94 15.97 5.42
C ASP A 146 -14.60 15.94 6.93
N PRO A 147 -15.49 16.47 7.79
CA PRO A 147 -15.27 16.52 9.24
C PRO A 147 -15.13 15.15 9.88
N GLU A 148 -15.83 14.12 9.39
CA GLU A 148 -15.75 12.77 9.97
C GLU A 148 -14.36 12.16 9.73
N ILE A 149 -13.81 12.34 8.53
CA ILE A 149 -12.47 11.86 8.18
C ILE A 149 -11.40 12.60 8.98
N ILE A 150 -11.55 13.91 9.15
CA ILE A 150 -10.62 14.72 9.93
C ILE A 150 -10.65 14.27 11.38
N GLU A 151 -11.85 14.12 11.95
CA GLU A 151 -12.03 13.69 13.33
C GLU A 151 -11.44 12.28 13.56
N GLU A 152 -11.67 11.34 12.66
CA GLU A 152 -11.11 9.99 12.77
C GLU A 152 -9.58 10.01 12.68
N ASN A 153 -9.02 10.77 11.73
CA ASN A 153 -7.57 10.96 11.65
C ASN A 153 -7.00 11.61 12.92
N VAL A 154 -7.76 12.51 13.56
CA VAL A 154 -7.41 13.15 14.83
C VAL A 154 -7.49 12.15 16.00
N ARG A 155 -8.51 11.29 16.05
CA ARG A 155 -8.62 10.23 17.07
C ARG A 155 -7.48 9.21 16.95
N CYS A 156 -7.09 8.85 15.74
CA CYS A 156 -5.98 7.92 15.49
C CYS A 156 -4.58 8.54 15.66
N LEU A 157 -4.44 9.80 16.13
CA LEU A 157 -3.15 10.49 16.22
C LEU A 157 -2.13 9.79 17.10
N ARG A 158 -2.54 9.21 18.24
CA ARG A 158 -1.62 8.52 19.15
C ARG A 158 -1.07 7.23 18.55
N ILE A 159 -1.88 6.55 17.75
CA ILE A 159 -1.50 5.30 17.06
C ILE A 159 -0.61 5.64 15.86
N SER A 160 -0.92 6.72 15.15
CA SER A 160 -0.28 7.06 13.88
C SER A 160 0.93 7.97 13.99
N SER A 161 1.08 8.77 15.06
CA SER A 161 2.16 9.74 15.21
C SER A 161 3.06 9.42 16.41
N PRO A 162 4.37 9.16 16.17
CA PRO A 162 5.35 8.98 17.23
C PRO A 162 5.55 10.20 18.14
N ASP A 163 5.07 11.38 17.72
CA ASP A 163 5.25 12.64 18.47
C ASP A 163 4.39 12.71 19.73
N TYR A 164 3.31 11.92 19.83
CA TYR A 164 2.30 12.02 20.89
C TYR A 164 2.20 10.76 21.76
N ILE A 165 3.17 9.85 21.71
CA ILE A 165 3.12 8.56 22.42
C ILE A 165 2.92 8.77 23.93
N SER A 166 3.65 9.72 24.52
CA SER A 166 3.62 10.03 25.96
C SER A 166 2.62 11.11 26.38
N TRP A 167 1.82 11.63 25.44
CA TRP A 167 0.87 12.72 25.71
C TRP A 167 -0.49 12.17 26.12
N LYS A 168 -1.25 12.98 26.88
CA LYS A 168 -2.68 12.72 27.10
C LYS A 168 -3.44 12.93 25.79
N PRO A 169 -4.53 12.17 25.55
CA PRO A 169 -5.32 12.30 24.31
C PRO A 169 -5.77 13.74 24.04
N GLU A 170 -6.26 14.43 25.05
CA GLU A 170 -6.83 15.76 24.94
C GLU A 170 -5.76 16.80 24.57
N ASP A 171 -4.63 16.78 25.26
CA ASP A 171 -3.49 17.68 25.01
C ASP A 171 -2.89 17.45 23.62
N ALA A 172 -2.82 16.20 23.16
CA ALA A 172 -2.31 15.84 21.84
C ALA A 172 -3.22 16.35 20.72
N VAL A 173 -4.54 16.23 20.91
CA VAL A 173 -5.54 16.75 19.95
C VAL A 173 -5.45 18.27 19.88
N GLU A 174 -5.37 18.96 21.02
CA GLU A 174 -5.29 20.42 21.07
C GLU A 174 -4.04 20.95 20.36
N ASP A 175 -2.85 20.39 20.65
CA ASP A 175 -1.61 20.77 19.96
C ASP A 175 -1.68 20.47 18.45
N TYR A 176 -2.25 19.33 18.06
CA TYR A 176 -2.37 18.98 16.66
C TYR A 176 -3.31 19.93 15.90
N LEU A 177 -4.45 20.30 16.48
CA LEU A 177 -5.36 21.29 15.92
C LEU A 177 -4.69 22.66 15.81
N LYS A 178 -3.90 23.08 16.81
CA LYS A 178 -3.09 24.30 16.74
C LYS A 178 -2.12 24.25 15.55
N ARG A 179 -1.43 23.12 15.32
CA ARG A 179 -0.51 22.95 14.17
C ARG A 179 -1.22 23.02 12.82
N ILE A 180 -2.46 22.53 12.73
CA ILE A 180 -3.26 22.65 11.51
C ILE A 180 -3.63 24.12 11.30
N ASN A 181 -4.23 24.76 12.31
CA ASN A 181 -4.72 26.13 12.24
C ASN A 181 -3.62 27.14 11.91
N ASN A 182 -2.41 26.96 12.46
CA ASN A 182 -1.26 27.80 12.16
C ASN A 182 -0.80 27.75 10.69
N LYS A 183 -1.13 26.66 9.97
CA LYS A 183 -0.74 26.46 8.57
C LYS A 183 -1.82 26.87 7.57
N ILE A 184 -3.08 26.88 7.97
CA ILE A 184 -4.22 27.22 7.09
C ILE A 184 -4.02 28.57 6.37
N PRO A 185 -3.64 29.68 7.04
CA PRO A 185 -3.53 30.99 6.37
C PRO A 185 -2.46 31.07 5.27
N PHE A 186 -1.51 30.14 5.29
CA PHE A 186 -0.36 30.12 4.38
C PHE A 186 -0.42 28.96 3.39
N TYR A 187 -1.50 28.19 3.40
CA TYR A 187 -1.67 27.06 2.52
C TYR A 187 -2.18 27.52 1.16
N GLU A 188 -1.39 27.25 0.13
CA GLU A 188 -1.70 27.58 -1.25
C GLU A 188 -1.96 26.28 -2.01
N THR A 189 -3.19 26.06 -2.48
CA THR A 189 -3.52 24.85 -3.25
C THR A 189 -2.70 24.82 -4.55
N ILE A 190 -2.32 23.63 -5.03
CA ILE A 190 -1.52 23.52 -6.26
C ILE A 190 -2.33 23.98 -7.49
N VAL A 191 -1.83 24.92 -8.27
CA VAL A 191 -2.48 25.48 -9.47
C VAL A 191 -1.50 25.74 -10.61
N GLU A 192 -0.22 25.41 -10.39
CA GLU A 192 0.88 25.63 -11.31
C GLU A 192 0.74 24.71 -12.53
N ASN A 193 0.24 25.28 -13.63
CA ASN A 193 -0.06 24.54 -14.88
C ASN A 193 1.19 23.88 -15.51
N ASP A 194 2.37 24.43 -15.24
CA ASP A 194 3.66 23.93 -15.68
C ASP A 194 4.11 22.67 -14.91
N LEU A 195 3.52 22.38 -13.74
CA LEU A 195 3.86 21.21 -12.92
C LEU A 195 2.91 20.02 -13.17
N SER A 196 3.46 18.81 -13.15
CA SER A 196 2.66 17.57 -13.15
C SER A 196 2.05 17.31 -11.77
N TYR A 197 0.73 17.32 -11.66
CA TYR A 197 0.07 17.09 -10.37
C TYR A 197 -1.24 16.32 -10.43
N ILE A 198 -1.58 15.71 -9.29
CA ILE A 198 -2.85 15.03 -9.04
C ILE A 198 -3.43 15.60 -7.74
N LYS A 199 -4.63 16.19 -7.82
CA LYS A 199 -5.42 16.54 -6.63
C LYS A 199 -6.35 15.40 -6.29
N VAL A 200 -6.23 14.91 -5.07
CA VAL A 200 -7.11 13.92 -4.47
C VAL A 200 -8.04 14.64 -3.51
N ILE A 201 -9.31 14.79 -3.89
CA ILE A 201 -10.31 15.52 -3.12
C ILE A 201 -11.22 14.53 -2.40
N ASN A 202 -11.38 14.72 -1.09
CA ASN A 202 -12.19 13.91 -0.16
C ASN A 202 -11.93 12.41 -0.35
N LEU A 203 -10.66 12.01 -0.30
CA LEU A 203 -10.25 10.61 -0.40
C LEU A 203 -10.81 9.91 -1.65
N CYS A 204 -10.67 10.58 -2.80
CA CYS A 204 -10.96 10.09 -4.15
C CYS A 204 -12.43 10.18 -4.59
N GLN A 205 -13.25 10.99 -3.92
CA GLN A 205 -14.54 11.42 -4.49
C GLN A 205 -14.34 12.18 -5.81
N LYS A 206 -13.25 12.94 -5.93
CA LYS A 206 -12.87 13.66 -7.15
C LYS A 206 -11.36 13.66 -7.31
N LEU A 207 -10.91 13.40 -8.54
CA LEU A 207 -9.52 13.55 -8.94
C LEU A 207 -9.40 14.66 -9.99
N ILE A 208 -8.42 15.54 -9.82
CA ILE A 208 -8.05 16.55 -10.83
C ILE A 208 -6.61 16.28 -11.23
N ILE A 209 -6.35 16.13 -12.52
CA ILE A 209 -5.04 15.76 -13.05
C ILE A 209 -4.57 16.88 -13.96
N ASN A 210 -3.34 17.35 -13.77
CA ASN A 210 -2.69 18.32 -14.63
C ASN A 210 -1.36 17.79 -15.15
N ASN A 211 -1.13 18.00 -16.45
CA ASN A 211 0.13 17.79 -17.16
C ASN A 211 0.88 16.52 -16.72
N ALA A 212 0.18 15.40 -16.55
CA ALA A 212 0.82 14.14 -16.26
C ALA A 212 1.37 13.63 -17.58
N ASN A 213 2.64 13.89 -17.90
CA ASN A 213 3.33 13.20 -19.01
C ASN A 213 3.03 11.71 -18.87
N ILE A 214 2.16 11.17 -19.74
CA ILE A 214 1.44 9.91 -19.55
C ILE A 214 2.39 8.74 -19.81
N GLY A 215 3.30 8.51 -18.88
CA GLY A 215 4.08 7.29 -18.79
C GLY A 215 3.27 6.16 -18.16
N TYR A 216 3.82 4.95 -18.22
CA TYR A 216 3.22 3.78 -17.58
C TYR A 216 3.03 3.98 -16.06
N LEU A 217 4.06 4.47 -15.35
CA LEU A 217 4.01 4.62 -13.89
C LEU A 217 3.00 5.68 -13.42
N PRO A 218 2.99 6.93 -13.95
CA PRO A 218 1.94 7.88 -13.61
C PRO A 218 0.52 7.34 -13.84
N SER A 219 0.30 6.60 -14.93
CA SER A 219 -1.00 5.99 -15.23
C SER A 219 -1.41 4.94 -14.19
N ARG A 220 -0.47 4.11 -13.71
CA ARG A 220 -0.70 3.15 -12.61
C ARG A 220 -0.98 3.84 -11.29
N ILE A 221 -0.27 4.95 -11.00
CA ILE A 221 -0.53 5.77 -9.81
C ILE A 221 -1.95 6.33 -9.85
N ILE A 222 -2.35 6.95 -10.97
CA ILE A 222 -3.71 7.48 -11.15
C ILE A 222 -4.74 6.37 -10.99
N PHE A 223 -4.54 5.22 -11.64
CA PHE A 223 -5.43 4.07 -11.51
C PHE A 223 -5.58 3.61 -10.05
N TYR A 224 -4.47 3.55 -9.30
CA TYR A 224 -4.52 3.19 -7.89
C TYR A 224 -5.29 4.22 -7.06
N LEU A 225 -5.02 5.51 -7.28
CA LEU A 225 -5.71 6.60 -6.59
C LEU A 225 -7.21 6.57 -6.89
N MET A 226 -7.64 6.24 -8.11
CA MET A 226 -9.06 6.08 -8.44
C MET A 226 -9.78 4.97 -7.65
N ASN A 227 -9.04 3.97 -7.16
CA ASN A 227 -9.59 2.76 -6.55
C ASN A 227 -9.27 2.62 -5.05
N ILE A 228 -8.64 3.63 -4.44
CA ILE A 228 -8.39 3.59 -3.00
C ILE A 228 -9.67 3.90 -2.23
N HIS A 229 -9.87 3.17 -1.14
CA HIS A 229 -10.98 3.38 -0.22
C HIS A 229 -10.44 3.57 1.18
N VAL A 230 -11.10 4.42 1.96
CA VAL A 230 -10.67 4.75 3.33
C VAL A 230 -11.75 4.42 4.36
N LYS A 231 -12.94 4.00 3.90
CA LYS A 231 -13.97 3.47 4.81
C LYS A 231 -13.48 2.16 5.44
N PRO A 232 -13.65 1.98 6.76
CA PRO A 232 -13.38 0.71 7.42
C PRO A 232 -14.14 -0.43 6.74
N ARG A 233 -13.45 -1.54 6.48
CA ARG A 233 -14.05 -2.74 5.88
C ARG A 233 -13.29 -3.97 6.35
N ALA A 234 -14.03 -5.07 6.53
CA ALA A 234 -13.44 -6.38 6.74
C ALA A 234 -13.20 -7.06 5.38
N ILE A 235 -12.01 -7.61 5.18
CA ILE A 235 -11.68 -8.45 4.03
C ILE A 235 -11.27 -9.81 4.59
N TYR A 236 -12.04 -10.85 4.25
CA TYR A 236 -11.79 -12.22 4.69
C TYR A 236 -11.03 -12.98 3.60
N PHE A 237 -9.92 -13.62 3.99
CA PHE A 237 -9.21 -14.57 3.14
C PHE A 237 -9.34 -15.94 3.78
N ALA A 238 -9.77 -16.93 2.99
CA ALA A 238 -9.88 -18.31 3.41
C ALA A 238 -9.37 -19.22 2.29
N SER A 239 -8.61 -20.23 2.67
CA SER A 239 -8.20 -21.30 1.76
C SER A 239 -9.28 -22.38 1.70
N ILE A 240 -9.18 -23.24 0.69
CA ILE A 240 -9.96 -24.49 0.63
C ILE A 240 -9.35 -25.47 1.64
N CYS A 241 -10.15 -26.42 2.13
CA CYS A 241 -9.64 -27.52 2.94
C CYS A 241 -8.65 -28.35 2.11
N ASP A 242 -7.39 -28.38 2.56
CA ASP A 242 -6.44 -29.39 2.13
C ASP A 242 -6.75 -30.64 2.95
N SER A 243 -7.53 -31.58 2.39
CA SER A 243 -7.60 -32.91 2.96
C SER A 243 -6.17 -33.46 3.03
N LEU A 244 -5.79 -34.06 4.16
CA LEU A 244 -4.43 -34.56 4.46
C LEU A 244 -3.90 -35.62 3.45
N HIS A 245 -4.71 -36.02 2.48
CA HIS A 245 -4.45 -37.08 1.53
C HIS A 245 -4.73 -36.75 0.05
N ASP A 246 -5.19 -35.54 -0.27
CA ASP A 246 -5.28 -35.15 -1.68
C ASP A 246 -4.02 -34.40 -2.07
N ASP A 247 -3.32 -34.91 -3.08
CA ASP A 247 -2.33 -34.18 -3.86
C ASP A 247 -2.81 -32.74 -4.05
N ILE A 248 -2.02 -31.80 -3.54
CA ILE A 248 -2.26 -30.34 -3.46
C ILE A 248 -2.66 -29.72 -4.82
N ASN A 249 -2.56 -30.50 -5.89
CA ASN A 249 -2.74 -30.09 -7.27
C ASN A 249 -3.74 -30.93 -8.08
N SER A 250 -4.36 -31.97 -7.48
CA SER A 250 -5.38 -32.76 -8.17
C SER A 250 -6.66 -31.93 -8.34
N ARG A 251 -6.77 -31.23 -9.47
CA ARG A 251 -8.00 -30.55 -9.93
C ARG A 251 -9.18 -31.51 -10.10
N LYS A 252 -8.94 -32.82 -9.98
CA LYS A 252 -9.89 -33.90 -10.26
C LYS A 252 -10.42 -34.59 -9.01
N SER A 253 -10.00 -34.22 -7.79
CA SER A 253 -10.53 -34.93 -6.62
C SER A 253 -12.02 -34.62 -6.40
N CYS A 254 -12.78 -35.70 -6.23
CA CYS A 254 -14.21 -35.67 -5.98
C CYS A 254 -14.49 -34.97 -4.65
N VAL A 255 -15.64 -34.31 -4.55
CA VAL A 255 -16.03 -33.62 -3.32
C VAL A 255 -16.30 -34.66 -2.24
N ASN A 256 -15.53 -34.62 -1.16
CA ASN A 256 -15.59 -35.59 -0.08
C ASN A 256 -16.50 -35.12 1.07
N ARG A 257 -16.83 -36.04 1.97
CA ARG A 257 -17.65 -35.73 3.17
C ARG A 257 -16.97 -34.68 4.07
N GLU A 258 -15.64 -34.70 4.12
CA GLU A 258 -14.83 -33.74 4.87
C GLU A 258 -14.94 -32.32 4.29
N ASP A 259 -14.91 -32.19 2.96
CA ASP A 259 -15.11 -30.89 2.27
C ASP A 259 -16.47 -30.29 2.61
N HIS A 260 -17.51 -31.13 2.72
CA HIS A 260 -18.85 -30.68 3.12
C HIS A 260 -18.91 -30.19 4.57
N GLN A 261 -18.22 -30.87 5.49
CA GLN A 261 -18.14 -30.46 6.90
C GLN A 261 -17.38 -29.15 7.04
N TYR A 262 -16.22 -29.03 6.38
CA TYR A 262 -15.45 -27.79 6.33
C TYR A 262 -16.28 -26.65 5.76
N ALA A 263 -16.94 -26.85 4.62
CA ALA A 263 -17.77 -25.83 3.97
C ALA A 263 -18.88 -25.33 4.91
N SER A 264 -19.53 -26.25 5.62
CA SER A 264 -20.59 -25.91 6.59
C SER A 264 -20.05 -25.11 7.77
N ALA A 265 -18.94 -25.54 8.36
CA ALA A 265 -18.29 -24.86 9.48
C ALA A 265 -17.74 -23.47 9.08
N PHE A 266 -17.19 -23.36 7.87
CA PHE A 266 -16.70 -22.12 7.29
C PHE A 266 -17.84 -21.11 7.11
N VAL A 267 -18.92 -21.51 6.42
CA VAL A 267 -20.06 -20.62 6.17
C VAL A 267 -20.71 -20.21 7.49
N TYR A 268 -20.84 -21.12 8.46
CA TYR A 268 -21.35 -20.78 9.78
C TYR A 268 -20.49 -19.74 10.50
N THR A 269 -19.17 -19.98 10.57
CA THR A 269 -18.23 -19.07 11.25
C THR A 269 -18.21 -17.69 10.60
N LEU A 270 -18.18 -17.62 9.26
CA LEU A 270 -18.17 -16.36 8.51
C LEU A 270 -19.41 -15.51 8.82
N LEU A 271 -20.59 -16.13 8.85
CA LEU A 271 -21.84 -15.42 9.10
C LEU A 271 -21.97 -15.00 10.57
N LYS A 272 -21.54 -15.86 11.49
CA LYS A 272 -21.52 -15.53 12.92
C LYS A 272 -20.62 -14.32 13.22
N ASP A 273 -19.39 -14.32 12.71
CA ASP A 273 -18.45 -13.21 12.89
C ASP A 273 -19.01 -11.89 12.32
N ARG A 274 -19.69 -11.97 11.18
CA ARG A 274 -20.37 -10.81 10.58
C ARG A 274 -21.49 -10.28 11.46
N GLU A 275 -22.34 -11.15 12.00
CA GLU A 275 -23.43 -10.76 12.91
C GLU A 275 -22.89 -10.09 14.18
N GLU A 276 -21.81 -10.61 14.76
CA GLU A 276 -21.15 -10.03 15.92
C GLU A 276 -20.55 -8.65 15.60
N THR A 277 -19.83 -8.54 14.49
CA THR A 277 -19.22 -7.28 14.03
C THR A 277 -20.28 -6.21 13.72
N GLN A 278 -21.40 -6.59 13.11
CA GLN A 278 -22.51 -5.68 12.84
C GLN A 278 -23.24 -5.25 14.12
N SER A 279 -23.39 -6.15 15.09
CA SER A 279 -24.03 -5.85 16.38
C SER A 279 -23.20 -4.88 17.22
N GLN A 280 -21.87 -4.99 17.17
CA GLN A 280 -20.96 -4.07 17.85
C GLN A 280 -20.89 -2.68 17.19
N ALA A 281 -21.16 -2.59 15.88
CA ALA A 281 -21.06 -1.35 15.12
C ALA A 281 -22.19 -0.32 15.37
N ASN A 282 -23.19 -0.62 16.23
CA ASN A 282 -24.16 0.29 16.85
C ASN A 282 -24.59 1.54 16.04
N THR A 283 -24.83 1.38 14.74
CA THR A 283 -25.27 2.46 13.86
C THR A 283 -26.64 2.10 13.34
N GLY A 284 -27.65 2.86 13.78
CA GLY A 284 -29.06 2.73 13.38
C GLY A 284 -29.34 3.03 11.90
N LYS A 285 -28.41 2.75 11.00
CA LYS A 285 -28.57 2.88 9.55
C LYS A 285 -28.69 1.47 8.95
N ASN A 286 -29.88 1.17 8.42
CA ASN A 286 -30.24 -0.02 7.64
C ASN A 286 -29.64 -1.36 8.07
N LYS A 287 -30.39 -2.08 8.94
CA LYS A 287 -30.21 -3.52 9.24
C LYS A 287 -30.35 -4.44 8.02
N ASN A 288 -30.71 -3.90 6.85
CA ASN A 288 -30.76 -4.62 5.60
C ASN A 288 -29.63 -4.13 4.69
N ALA A 289 -28.56 -4.91 4.57
CA ALA A 289 -27.86 -5.04 3.30
C ALA A 289 -27.00 -6.29 3.28
N LYS A 290 -27.28 -7.17 2.32
CA LYS A 290 -26.45 -8.29 1.90
C LYS A 290 -25.17 -7.78 1.21
N ASP A 291 -24.49 -6.80 1.80
CA ASP A 291 -23.23 -6.23 1.31
C ASP A 291 -22.07 -7.17 1.69
N LEU A 292 -22.18 -8.44 1.33
CA LEU A 292 -21.05 -9.37 1.32
C LEU A 292 -20.76 -9.65 -0.14
N THR A 293 -19.66 -9.12 -0.64
CA THR A 293 -19.15 -9.51 -1.94
C THR A 293 -18.29 -10.76 -1.76
N ILE A 294 -18.72 -11.87 -2.36
CA ILE A 294 -18.04 -13.16 -2.24
C ILE A 294 -17.38 -13.46 -3.57
N TRP A 295 -16.07 -13.66 -3.55
CA TRP A 295 -15.31 -14.08 -4.72
C TRP A 295 -14.74 -15.48 -4.51
N THR A 296 -14.92 -16.36 -5.50
CA THR A 296 -14.39 -17.73 -5.47
C THR A 296 -13.61 -18.04 -6.74
N PRO A 297 -12.60 -18.92 -6.69
CA PRO A 297 -12.01 -19.48 -7.90
C PRO A 297 -12.99 -20.44 -8.58
N ILE A 298 -12.76 -20.72 -9.87
CA ILE A 298 -13.53 -21.73 -10.62
C ILE A 298 -12.93 -23.11 -10.33
N LEU A 299 -13.31 -23.70 -9.19
CA LEU A 299 -12.85 -25.01 -8.74
C LEU A 299 -14.03 -25.86 -8.26
N CYS A 300 -14.04 -27.15 -8.62
CA CYS A 300 -15.10 -28.09 -8.21
C CYS A 300 -15.24 -28.18 -6.67
N LYS A 301 -14.12 -28.15 -5.94
CA LYS A 301 -14.11 -28.17 -4.46
C LYS A 301 -14.88 -27.01 -3.83
N MET A 302 -15.06 -25.89 -4.55
CA MET A 302 -15.83 -24.74 -4.06
C MET A 302 -17.35 -24.89 -4.21
N CYS A 303 -17.85 -25.96 -4.86
CA CYS A 303 -19.28 -26.10 -5.16
C CYS A 303 -20.14 -26.14 -3.90
N HIS A 304 -19.69 -26.82 -2.83
CA HIS A 304 -20.42 -26.90 -1.56
C HIS A 304 -20.49 -25.54 -0.86
N ILE A 305 -19.36 -24.83 -0.77
CA ILE A 305 -19.32 -23.48 -0.17
C ILE A 305 -20.22 -22.52 -0.97
N THR A 306 -20.11 -22.55 -2.29
CA THR A 306 -20.90 -21.71 -3.20
C THR A 306 -22.39 -21.99 -3.03
N SER A 307 -22.79 -23.26 -3.08
CA SER A 307 -24.20 -23.66 -2.92
C SER A 307 -24.77 -23.28 -1.55
N LEU A 308 -24.01 -23.47 -0.46
CA LEU A 308 -24.45 -23.07 0.88
C LEU A 308 -24.66 -21.56 1.01
N LEU A 309 -23.80 -20.75 0.39
CA LEU A 309 -23.92 -19.30 0.38
C LEU A 309 -25.09 -18.82 -0.50
N GLU A 310 -25.27 -19.42 -1.68
CA GLU A 310 -26.39 -19.15 -2.58
C GLU A 310 -27.74 -19.53 -1.95
N ASN A 311 -27.82 -20.66 -1.25
CA ASN A 311 -29.01 -21.09 -0.51
C ASN A 311 -29.38 -20.11 0.62
N LYS A 312 -28.39 -19.41 1.19
CA LYS A 312 -28.61 -18.32 2.15
C LYS A 312 -28.90 -16.97 1.48
N GLY A 313 -28.96 -16.95 0.14
CA GLY A 313 -29.34 -15.79 -0.67
C GLY A 313 -28.22 -14.78 -0.90
N TYR A 314 -26.95 -15.20 -0.84
CA TYR A 314 -25.80 -14.41 -1.25
C TYR A 314 -25.47 -14.64 -2.73
N VAL A 315 -24.91 -13.60 -3.36
CA VAL A 315 -24.37 -13.71 -4.73
C VAL A 315 -22.89 -14.06 -4.65
N VAL A 316 -22.49 -15.12 -5.34
CA VAL A 316 -21.10 -15.58 -5.40
C VAL A 316 -20.55 -15.31 -6.80
N ASP A 317 -19.55 -14.42 -6.90
CA ASP A 317 -18.88 -14.16 -8.17
C ASP A 317 -17.68 -15.09 -8.34
N GLN A 318 -17.73 -15.94 -9.35
CA GLN A 318 -16.59 -16.75 -9.72
C GLN A 318 -15.57 -15.91 -10.50
N ARG A 319 -14.32 -15.90 -10.05
CA ARG A 319 -13.21 -15.13 -10.63
C ARG A 319 -12.11 -16.09 -11.11
N PRO A 320 -11.95 -16.28 -12.44
CA PRO A 320 -10.89 -17.14 -12.99
C PRO A 320 -9.48 -16.77 -12.52
N LEU A 321 -9.26 -15.47 -12.25
CA LEU A 321 -7.98 -14.93 -11.78
C LEU A 321 -7.61 -15.35 -10.35
N LEU A 322 -8.55 -15.91 -9.57
CA LEU A 322 -8.29 -16.44 -8.24
C LEU A 322 -7.83 -17.91 -8.25
N ARG A 323 -7.63 -18.52 -9.43
CA ARG A 323 -7.11 -19.89 -9.52
C ARG A 323 -5.72 -19.97 -8.88
N GLN A 324 -5.39 -21.16 -8.38
CA GLN A 324 -4.04 -21.49 -7.93
C GLN A 324 -3.03 -21.35 -9.08
N VAL A 325 -1.80 -20.96 -8.72
CA VAL A 325 -0.69 -20.83 -9.66
C VAL A 325 -0.51 -22.12 -10.43
N ASN A 326 -0.45 -22.03 -11.76
CA ASN A 326 -0.22 -23.19 -12.60
C ASN A 326 1.24 -23.65 -12.47
N LEU A 327 1.47 -24.85 -11.93
CA LEU A 327 2.83 -25.39 -11.78
C LEU A 327 3.38 -26.05 -13.06
N GLY A 328 2.58 -26.13 -14.13
CA GLY A 328 3.03 -26.64 -15.42
C GLY A 328 3.24 -28.15 -15.40
N VAL A 329 4.44 -28.60 -15.83
CA VAL A 329 4.73 -30.05 -15.95
C VAL A 329 4.76 -30.79 -14.61
N VAL A 330 4.93 -30.07 -13.50
CA VAL A 330 5.00 -30.65 -12.14
C VAL A 330 3.69 -30.55 -11.37
N GLU A 331 2.59 -30.18 -12.05
CA GLU A 331 1.29 -29.98 -11.40
C GLU A 331 0.86 -31.24 -10.63
N ASP A 332 0.79 -32.42 -11.25
CA ASP A 332 0.32 -33.63 -10.56
C ASP A 332 1.46 -34.45 -9.89
N MET A 333 2.53 -33.80 -9.41
CA MET A 333 3.68 -34.48 -8.81
C MET A 333 3.89 -34.09 -7.35
N THR A 334 4.35 -35.04 -6.54
CA THR A 334 4.82 -34.75 -5.17
C THR A 334 6.19 -34.07 -5.19
N MET A 335 6.58 -33.42 -4.08
CA MET A 335 7.91 -32.81 -3.98
C MET A 335 9.05 -33.83 -4.17
N GLU A 336 8.86 -35.06 -3.69
CA GLU A 336 9.82 -36.16 -3.85
C GLU A 336 9.94 -36.58 -5.32
N GLU A 337 8.81 -36.70 -6.02
CA GLU A 337 8.82 -37.01 -7.46
C GLU A 337 9.43 -35.89 -8.31
N ILE A 338 9.24 -34.62 -7.90
CA ILE A 338 9.85 -33.47 -8.58
C ILE A 338 11.36 -33.50 -8.39
N GLU A 339 11.85 -33.82 -7.19
CA GLU A 339 13.27 -33.96 -6.91
C GLU A 339 13.91 -35.08 -7.75
N GLU A 340 13.21 -36.22 -7.89
CA GLU A 340 13.70 -37.36 -8.67
C GLU A 340 13.67 -37.09 -10.19
N LYS A 341 12.55 -36.56 -10.72
CA LYS A 341 12.33 -36.38 -12.17
C LYS A 341 12.96 -35.10 -12.72
N TYR A 342 13.01 -34.03 -11.91
CA TYR A 342 13.50 -32.70 -12.31
C TYR A 342 14.46 -32.11 -11.26
N PRO A 343 15.60 -32.78 -10.94
CA PRO A 343 16.49 -32.38 -9.85
C PRO A 343 17.07 -30.97 -10.03
N THR A 344 17.33 -30.57 -11.29
CA THR A 344 17.83 -29.22 -11.60
C THR A 344 16.78 -28.14 -11.33
N GLU A 345 15.52 -28.37 -11.73
CA GLU A 345 14.44 -27.42 -11.50
C GLU A 345 14.10 -27.33 -10.01
N PHE A 346 14.10 -28.47 -9.31
CA PHE A 346 13.89 -28.52 -7.87
C PHE A 346 14.94 -27.70 -7.11
N ARG A 347 16.23 -27.83 -7.47
CA ARG A 347 17.29 -27.01 -6.88
C ARG A 347 17.08 -25.52 -7.15
N LEU A 348 16.74 -25.14 -8.39
CA LEU A 348 16.49 -23.73 -8.75
C LEU A 348 15.26 -23.17 -8.01
N TYR A 349 14.22 -23.99 -7.81
CA TYR A 349 13.07 -23.66 -7.00
C TYR A 349 13.45 -23.45 -5.54
N GLN A 350 14.27 -24.32 -4.95
CA GLN A 350 14.74 -24.16 -3.57
C GLN A 350 15.57 -22.89 -3.38
N GLU A 351 16.44 -22.56 -4.33
CA GLU A 351 17.25 -21.35 -4.30
C GLU A 351 16.38 -20.08 -4.43
N ASN A 352 15.34 -20.12 -5.26
CA ASN A 352 14.50 -18.96 -5.54
C ASN A 352 12.99 -19.30 -5.69
N PRO A 353 12.27 -19.62 -4.60
CA PRO A 353 10.90 -20.16 -4.68
C PRO A 353 9.89 -19.22 -5.36
N TYR A 354 10.12 -17.92 -5.28
CA TYR A 354 9.21 -16.88 -5.76
C TYR A 354 9.49 -16.40 -7.19
N THR A 355 10.69 -16.65 -7.70
CA THR A 355 11.07 -16.22 -9.07
C THR A 355 11.34 -17.40 -9.99
N HIS A 356 11.40 -18.61 -9.46
CA HIS A 356 11.47 -19.82 -10.24
C HIS A 356 10.13 -20.08 -10.95
N ARG A 357 10.21 -20.49 -12.21
CA ARG A 357 9.08 -20.87 -13.04
C ARG A 357 9.33 -22.28 -13.56
N PHE A 358 8.56 -23.23 -13.07
CA PHE A 358 8.59 -24.58 -13.62
C PHE A 358 8.23 -24.58 -15.12
N PRO A 359 8.76 -25.52 -15.92
CA PRO A 359 8.47 -25.59 -17.34
C PRO A 359 6.97 -25.60 -17.63
N ARG A 360 6.53 -24.73 -18.55
CA ARG A 360 5.11 -24.51 -18.91
C ARG A 360 4.19 -24.05 -17.75
N GLY A 361 4.75 -23.71 -16.59
CA GLY A 361 4.02 -23.17 -15.45
C GLY A 361 3.92 -21.65 -15.47
N GLU A 362 3.49 -21.09 -14.34
CA GLU A 362 3.37 -19.67 -14.03
C GLU A 362 4.36 -19.29 -12.92
N LEU A 363 4.63 -17.98 -12.81
CA LEU A 363 5.43 -17.44 -11.72
C LEU A 363 4.50 -17.09 -10.54
N ALA A 364 4.83 -17.57 -9.35
CA ALA A 364 4.26 -17.05 -8.12
C ALA A 364 4.84 -15.64 -7.88
N ARG A 365 4.29 -14.61 -8.53
CA ARG A 365 4.71 -13.21 -8.36
C ARG A 365 4.39 -12.69 -6.95
N SER A 366 5.07 -13.17 -5.93
CA SER A 366 5.13 -12.56 -4.60
C SER A 366 6.60 -12.38 -4.25
N ARG A 367 7.10 -11.15 -4.33
CA ARG A 367 8.46 -10.86 -3.84
C ARG A 367 8.52 -11.22 -2.35
N PRO A 368 9.63 -11.77 -1.82
CA PRO A 368 9.78 -11.87 -0.38
C PRO A 368 9.62 -10.47 0.23
N PRO A 369 9.03 -10.33 1.43
CA PRO A 369 9.13 -9.09 2.17
C PRO A 369 10.63 -8.81 2.30
N THR A 370 11.10 -7.71 1.70
CA THR A 370 12.43 -7.17 1.98
C THR A 370 12.57 -7.19 3.49
N ARG A 371 13.59 -7.91 4.00
CA ARG A 371 13.92 -7.93 5.43
C ARG A 371 13.77 -6.50 5.94
N VAL A 372 12.74 -6.25 6.73
CA VAL A 372 12.68 -5.04 7.54
C VAL A 372 13.96 -5.14 8.36
N CYS A 373 14.90 -4.23 8.13
CA CYS A 373 16.08 -4.10 8.97
C CYS A 373 15.57 -4.02 10.42
N HIS A 374 15.65 -5.14 11.13
CA HIS A 374 15.41 -5.19 12.56
C HIS A 374 16.62 -4.53 13.20
N SER A 375 16.59 -3.20 13.28
CA SER A 375 17.40 -2.49 14.25
C SER A 375 16.80 -2.75 15.62
N GLY A 376 17.48 -3.57 16.42
CA GLY A 376 17.33 -3.58 17.87
C GLY A 376 16.80 -4.87 18.45
N ASN A 377 17.72 -5.76 18.80
CA ASN A 377 17.57 -6.59 19.99
C ASN A 377 17.15 -5.70 21.17
N ARG A 378 15.98 -5.97 21.74
CA ARG A 378 15.72 -5.71 23.15
C ARG A 378 15.31 -7.03 23.77
N GLU A 379 16.28 -7.62 24.45
CA GLU A 379 16.07 -8.65 25.45
C GLU A 379 14.97 -8.18 26.41
N ARG A 380 13.97 -9.04 26.59
CA ARG A 380 13.01 -8.93 27.69
C ARG A 380 13.74 -9.35 28.97
N LYS A 381 13.74 -8.45 29.95
CA LYS A 381 13.64 -8.82 31.37
C LYS A 381 12.31 -8.30 31.87
#